data_AF-A0A132B2E6-F1
#
_entry.id   AF-A0A132B2E6-F1
#
_cell.length_a   1.000
_cell.length_b   1.000
_cell.length_c   1.000
_cell.angle_alpha   90.00
_cell.angle_beta   90.00
_cell.angle_gamma   90.00
#
_symmetry.space_group_name_H-M   'P 1'
#
loop_
_entity.id
_entity.type
_entity.pdbx_description
1 polymer ?
#
loop_
_entity_poly.entity_id
_entity_poly.type
_entity_poly.pdbx_seq_one_letter_code
_entity_poly.pdbx_strand_id
1 'polypeptide(L)' 'MSDGFLYKPEWQGLLCTQCGVCLRPGRSVWLRHLKQKPHYLRGVPLKALVELFATYGLLVP' A
#
# COMPACT_ATOMS: atom_id res chain seq x y z
N MET A 1 -5.37 12.46 -5.86
CA MET A 1 -5.96 12.06 -4.57
C MET A 1 -5.76 10.56 -4.46
N SER A 2 -5.15 10.10 -3.37
CA SER A 2 -4.82 8.68 -3.16
C SER A 2 -6.03 8.00 -2.51
N ASP A 3 -7.14 7.91 -3.26
CA ASP A 3 -8.51 7.64 -2.77
C ASP A 3 -8.77 6.29 -2.06
N GLY A 4 -7.74 5.54 -1.67
CA GLY A 4 -7.89 4.26 -0.99
C GLY A 4 -6.84 3.91 0.04
N PHE A 5 -5.77 4.71 0.20
CA PHE A 5 -4.64 4.37 1.07
C PHE A 5 -4.17 5.58 1.87
N LEU A 6 -4.25 5.47 3.19
CA LEU A 6 -3.83 6.49 4.15
C LEU A 6 -2.57 6.05 4.86
N TYR A 7 -1.52 6.86 4.79
CA TYR A 7 -0.34 6.64 5.62
C TYR A 7 -0.63 6.99 7.07
N LYS A 8 -0.32 6.07 7.99
CA LYS A 8 -0.52 6.17 9.43
C LYS A 8 0.85 6.07 10.13
N PRO A 9 1.55 7.20 10.34
CA PRO A 9 2.87 7.19 10.96
C PRO A 9 2.86 6.61 12.38
N GLU A 10 1.77 6.80 13.14
CA GLU A 10 1.59 6.23 14.48
C GLU A 10 1.62 4.69 14.49
N TRP A 11 1.29 4.05 13.36
CA TRP A 11 1.27 2.59 13.22
C TRP A 11 2.42 2.07 12.36
N GLN A 12 3.26 2.98 11.84
CA GLN A 12 4.29 2.69 10.86
C GLN A 12 3.73 1.85 9.69
N GLY A 13 2.55 2.22 9.18
CA GLY A 13 1.82 1.41 8.21
C GLY A 13 0.85 2.21 7.34
N LEU A 14 0.23 1.52 6.39
CA LEU A 14 -0.73 2.10 5.44
C LEU A 14 -2.11 1.49 5.69
N LEU A 15 -3.10 2.33 5.97
CA LEU A 15 -4.50 1.89 6.04
C LEU A 15 -5.11 1.90 4.64
N CYS A 16 -5.52 0.73 4.16
CA CYS A 16 -6.42 0.64 3.02
C CYS A 16 -7.85 0.95 3.49
N THR A 17 -8.39 2.10 3.10
CA THR A 17 -9.75 2.53 3.51
C THR A 17 -10.84 1.70 2.85
N GLN A 18 -10.58 1.16 1.65
CA GLN A 18 -11.53 0.30 0.94
C GLN A 18 -11.65 -1.09 1.57
N CYS A 19 -10.55 -1.64 2.08
CA CYS A 19 -10.54 -2.97 2.71
C CYS A 19 -10.68 -2.93 4.24
N GLY A 20 -10.45 -1.77 4.87
CA GLY A 20 -10.32 -1.65 6.32
C GLY A 20 -9.09 -2.34 6.91
N VAL A 21 -8.03 -2.55 6.11
CA VAL A 21 -6.84 -3.33 6.49
C VAL A 21 -5.62 -2.43 6.61
N CYS A 22 -4.87 -2.60 7.70
CA CYS A 22 -3.54 -2.00 7.88
C CYS A 22 -2.46 -2.87 7.20
N LEU A 23 -1.85 -2.33 6.16
CA LEU A 23 -0.70 -2.91 5.49
C LEU A 23 0.58 -2.57 6.25
N ARG A 24 1.28 -3.62 6.65
CA ARG A 24 2.61 -3.51 7.24
C ARG A 24 3.64 -3.05 6.20
N PRO A 25 4.76 -2.46 6.65
CA PRO A 25 5.97 -2.27 5.87
C PRO A 25 6.34 -3.51 5.06
N GLY A 26 6.55 -3.36 3.75
CA GLY A 26 7.04 -4.47 2.93
C GLY A 26 6.44 -4.52 1.52
N ARG A 27 7.31 -4.47 0.53
CA ARG A 27 6.93 -4.50 -0.89
C ARG A 27 6.11 -5.72 -1.28
N SER A 28 6.43 -6.91 -0.74
CA SER A 28 5.70 -8.16 -0.99
C SER A 28 4.27 -8.10 -0.45
N VAL A 29 4.08 -7.53 0.75
CA VAL A 29 2.77 -7.33 1.40
C VAL A 29 1.90 -6.41 0.54
N TRP A 30 2.45 -5.28 0.12
CA TRP A 30 1.73 -4.30 -0.72
C TRP A 30 1.36 -4.89 -2.07
N LEU A 31 2.31 -5.54 -2.76
CA LEU A 31 2.06 -6.18 -4.05
C LEU A 31 0.97 -7.25 -3.96
N ARG A 32 1.00 -8.08 -2.91
CA ARG A 32 -0.02 -9.11 -2.69
C ARG A 32 -1.39 -8.47 -2.50
N HIS A 33 -1.49 -7.47 -1.63
CA HIS A 33 -2.77 -6.80 -1.34
C HIS A 33 -3.35 -6.12 -2.58
N LEU A 34 -2.55 -5.32 -3.31
CA LEU A 34 -3.00 -4.56 -4.47
C LEU A 34 -3.42 -5.46 -5.65
N LYS A 35 -2.86 -6.66 -5.78
CA LYS A 35 -3.22 -7.61 -6.86
C LYS A 35 -4.47 -8.44 -6.55
N GLN A 36 -4.89 -8.50 -5.30
CA GLN A 36 -6.03 -9.30 -4.85
C GLN A 36 -7.34 -8.50 -4.88
N LYS A 37 -8.48 -9.19 -4.73
CA LYS A 37 -9.79 -8.53 -4.58
C LYS A 37 -9.75 -7.61 -3.34
N PRO A 38 -10.31 -6.39 -3.40
CA PRO A 38 -11.06 -5.79 -4.51
C PRO A 38 -10.23 -5.00 -5.52
N HIS A 39 -8.91 -4.88 -5.33
CA HIS A 39 -8.08 -3.93 -6.07
C HIS A 39 -7.67 -4.40 -7.47
N TYR A 40 -7.28 -5.66 -7.63
CA TYR A 40 -6.86 -6.25 -8.92
C TYR A 40 -5.89 -5.40 -9.76
N LEU A 41 -5.08 -4.56 -9.11
CA LEU A 41 -4.19 -3.61 -9.78
C LEU A 41 -3.04 -4.36 -10.47
N ARG A 42 -2.70 -3.90 -11.68
CA ARG A 42 -1.63 -4.44 -12.51
C ARG A 42 -0.91 -3.32 -13.26
N GLY A 43 0.25 -3.63 -13.83
CA GLY A 43 0.98 -2.69 -14.69
C GLY A 43 1.37 -1.38 -14.00
N VAL A 44 1.18 -0.27 -14.71
CA VAL A 44 1.59 1.08 -14.28
C VAL A 44 0.92 1.53 -12.98
N PRO A 45 -0.41 1.40 -12.78
CA PRO A 45 -1.06 1.78 -11.52
C PRO A 45 -0.51 1.03 -10.30
N LEU A 46 -0.24 -0.27 -10.44
CA LEU A 46 0.35 -1.08 -9.37
C LEU A 46 1.76 -0.59 -9.01
N LYS A 47 2.59 -0.32 -10.03
CA LYS A 47 3.96 0.15 -9.84
C LYS A 47 3.98 1.51 -9.14
N ALA A 48 3.15 2.46 -9.60
CA ALA A 48 3.07 3.80 -9.05
C ALA A 48 2.66 3.80 -7.56
N LEU A 49 1.68 2.97 -7.17
CA LEU A 49 1.28 2.87 -5.76
C LEU A 49 2.37 2.26 -4.88
N VAL A 50 3.06 1.23 -5.36
CA VAL A 50 4.18 0.61 -4.61
C VAL A 50 5.34 1.60 -4.44
N GLU A 51 5.65 2.39 -5.46
CA GLU A 51 6.66 3.45 -5.38
C GLU A 51 6.24 4.56 -4.42
N LEU A 52 4.97 4.98 -4.46
CA LEU A 52 4.41 5.91 -3.48
C LEU A 52 4.52 5.37 -2.05
N PHE A 53 4.21 4.09 -1.83
CA PHE A 53 4.31 3.50 -0.49
C PHE A 53 5.75 3.44 0.03
N ALA A 54 6.72 3.27 -0.89
CA ALA A 54 8.14 3.28 -0.54
C ALA A 54 8.64 4.66 -0.11
N THR A 55 8.03 5.77 -0.56
CA THR A 55 8.44 7.12 -0.13
C THR A 55 8.11 7.43 1.32
N TYR A 56 7.21 6.66 1.96
CA TYR A 56 6.86 6.84 3.37
C TYR A 56 7.92 6.31 4.35
N GLY A 57 9.07 5.82 3.87
CA GLY A 57 10.12 5.27 4.73
C GLY A 57 9.73 3.96 5.41
N LEU A 58 8.67 3.30 4.93
CA LEU A 58 8.18 2.00 5.39
C LEU A 58 8.96 0.81 4.80
N LEU A 59 10.18 1.04 4.32
CA LEU A 59 11.11 -0.03 3.99
C LEU A 59 12.05 -0.15 5.18
N VAL A 60 11.69 -1.02 6.12
CA VAL A 60 12.67 -1.48 7.12
C VAL A 60 13.73 -2.27 6.36
N PRO A 61 15.03 -2.03 6.59
CA PRO A 61 16.12 -2.78 5.95
C PRO A 61 16.00 -4.29 6.15
#